data_AF-A0A0B7A7N1-F1
#
_entry.id   AF-A0A0B7A7N1-F1
#
_cell.length_a   1.000
_cell.length_b   1.000
_cell.length_c   1.000
_cell.angle_alpha   90.00
_cell.angle_beta   90.00
_cell.angle_gamma   90.00
#
_symmetry.space_group_name_H-M   'P 1'
#
loop_
_entity.id
_entity.type
_entity.pdbx_description
1 polymer ?
#
loop_
_entity_poly.entity_id
_entity_poly.type
_entity_poly.pdbx_seq_one_letter_code
_entity_poly.pdbx_strand_id
1 'polypeptide(L)'
;MDGDSEWTAQADTFINGLIQDKELVGRIMLSVGMTLWLLPLVHQVTLKSVGVSSDVNIRQELLENKFGTPNPNHVPKLYELFRGNTEIPEKLMSQYFDYALEMELTQETLIECDRFHEVSLAAVISPGLLYVHKW
;
A
#
# COMPACT_ATOMS: atom_id res chain seq x y z
N MET A 1 26.45 -13.89 14.11
CA MET A 1 26.24 -13.08 12.90
C MET A 1 24.81 -12.67 12.98
N ASP A 2 24.66 -11.47 13.53
CA ASP A 2 23.56 -11.10 14.39
C ASP A 2 22.47 -10.46 13.52
N GLY A 3 21.21 -10.62 13.91
CA GLY A 3 20.04 -10.25 13.11
C GLY A 3 19.84 -8.74 12.96
N ASP A 4 20.89 -8.03 12.55
CA ASP A 4 20.83 -6.63 12.14
C ASP A 4 19.90 -6.53 10.93
N SER A 5 18.77 -5.85 11.16
CA SER A 5 17.75 -5.54 10.16
C SER A 5 17.84 -4.09 9.70
N GLU A 6 18.86 -3.38 10.17
CA GLU A 6 19.12 -1.98 9.87
C GLU A 6 19.67 -1.80 8.45
N TRP A 7 19.37 -0.64 7.89
CA TRP A 7 19.89 -0.25 6.59
C TRP A 7 21.41 0.00 6.66
N THR A 8 22.17 -0.58 5.73
CA THR A 8 23.64 -0.51 5.74
C THR A 8 24.18 0.45 4.70
N ALA A 9 25.37 0.99 4.94
CA ALA A 9 26.08 1.82 3.96
C ALA A 9 26.39 1.07 2.64
N GLN A 10 26.48 -0.27 2.68
CA GLN A 10 26.60 -1.06 1.46
C GLN A 10 25.30 -1.05 0.65
N ALA A 11 24.14 -1.13 1.32
CA ALA A 11 22.84 -1.00 0.67
C ALA A 11 22.65 0.38 0.03
N ASP A 12 23.08 1.45 0.71
CA ASP A 12 23.11 2.82 0.15
C ASP A 12 23.93 2.89 -1.13
N THR A 13 25.17 2.39 -1.09
CA THR A 13 26.09 2.44 -2.24
C THR A 13 25.53 1.64 -3.41
N PHE A 14 24.97 0.46 -3.13
CA PHE A 14 24.36 -0.42 -4.12
C PHE A 14 23.16 0.25 -4.80
N ILE A 15 22.21 0.78 -4.02
CA ILE A 15 21.04 1.46 -4.56
C ILE A 15 21.44 2.70 -5.35
N ASN A 16 22.36 3.52 -4.82
CA ASN A 16 22.83 4.70 -5.53
C ASN A 16 23.36 4.34 -6.93
N GLY A 17 24.15 3.26 -7.06
CA GLY A 17 24.60 2.78 -8.37
C GLY A 17 23.47 2.30 -9.30
N LEU A 18 22.34 1.84 -8.75
CA LEU A 18 21.17 1.44 -9.54
C LEU A 18 20.34 2.62 -10.01
N ILE A 19 20.26 3.71 -9.23
CA ILE A 19 19.33 4.81 -9.46
C ILE A 19 19.99 6.07 -10.03
N GLN A 20 21.30 6.23 -9.83
CA GLN A 20 22.03 7.40 -10.25
C GLN A 20 21.90 7.60 -11.77
N ASP A 21 21.56 8.82 -12.16
CA ASP A 21 21.36 9.26 -13.54
C ASP A 21 20.25 8.49 -14.29
N LYS A 22 19.31 7.87 -13.57
CA LYS A 22 18.16 7.16 -14.14
C LYS A 22 16.83 7.80 -13.75
N GLU A 23 15.90 7.80 -14.69
CA GLU A 23 14.51 8.17 -14.42
C GLU A 23 13.72 6.95 -13.96
N LEU A 24 13.21 6.99 -12.74
CA LEU A 24 12.44 5.90 -12.16
C LEU A 24 10.95 6.21 -12.21
N VAL A 25 10.17 5.18 -12.52
CA VAL A 25 8.72 5.21 -12.52
C VAL A 25 8.23 4.36 -11.35
N GLY A 26 7.29 4.91 -10.58
CA GLY A 26 6.67 4.18 -9.48
C GLY A 26 5.21 4.52 -9.30
N ARG A 27 4.45 3.56 -8.79
CA ARG A 27 3.06 3.81 -8.37
C ARG A 27 3.07 4.31 -6.93
N ILE A 28 2.42 5.44 -6.70
CA ILE A 28 2.25 5.99 -5.35
C ILE A 28 1.31 5.08 -4.56
N MET A 29 1.84 4.55 -3.46
CA MET A 29 1.10 3.74 -2.50
C MET A 29 0.63 4.57 -1.32
N LEU A 30 1.40 5.57 -0.88
CA LEU A 30 1.04 6.51 0.19
C LEU A 30 1.82 7.81 -0.01
N SER A 31 1.19 8.93 0.34
CA SER A 31 1.82 10.26 0.34
C SER A 31 1.57 10.93 1.69
N VAL A 32 2.64 11.27 2.41
CA VAL A 32 2.55 12.00 3.69
C VAL A 32 3.54 13.16 3.66
N GLY A 33 3.03 14.39 3.65
CA GLY A 33 3.84 15.59 3.50
C GLY A 33 4.64 15.58 2.20
N MET A 34 5.97 15.56 2.32
CA MET A 34 6.90 15.51 1.18
C MET A 34 7.42 14.09 0.88
N THR A 35 6.92 13.08 1.59
CA THR A 35 7.39 11.70 1.45
C THR A 35 6.39 10.88 0.65
N LEU A 36 6.88 10.25 -0.42
CA LEU A 36 6.12 9.31 -1.24
C LEU A 36 6.62 7.88 -1.02
N TRP A 37 5.69 6.96 -0.77
CA TRP A 37 5.95 5.53 -0.76
C TRP A 37 5.54 4.94 -2.11
N LEU A 38 6.47 4.31 -2.81
CA LEU A 38 6.28 3.82 -4.19
C LEU A 38 6.36 2.29 -4.27
N LEU A 39 5.44 1.65 -4.99
CA LEU A 39 5.50 0.21 -5.25
C LEU A 39 4.76 -0.21 -6.55
N PRO A 40 5.45 -0.86 -7.51
CA PRO A 40 6.90 -1.01 -7.59
C PRO A 40 7.60 0.32 -7.90
N LEU A 41 8.91 0.37 -7.71
CA LEU A 41 9.79 1.43 -8.23
C LEU A 41 10.74 0.79 -9.25
N VAL A 42 10.64 1.21 -10.51
CA VAL A 42 11.32 0.58 -11.64
C VAL A 42 12.00 1.61 -12.54
N HIS A 43 13.09 1.21 -13.19
CA HIS A 43 13.61 1.94 -14.34
C HIS A 43 12.89 1.44 -15.60
N GLN A 44 12.48 2.37 -16.47
CA GLN A 44 11.82 2.05 -17.73
C GLN A 44 12.71 2.41 -18.91
N VAL A 45 12.80 1.50 -19.87
CA VAL A 45 13.55 1.65 -21.12
C VAL A 45 12.63 1.48 -22.32
N THR A 46 12.87 2.27 -23.36
CA THR A 46 12.14 2.14 -24.62
C THR A 46 12.92 1.25 -25.59
N LEU A 47 12.31 0.12 -25.95
CA LEU A 47 12.83 -0.84 -26.92
C LEU A 47 12.17 -0.61 -28.28
N LYS A 48 12.98 -0.41 -29.32
CA LYS A 48 12.56 0.01 -30.68
C LYS A 48 11.41 -0.79 -31.30
N SER A 49 11.22 -2.05 -30.90
CA SER A 49 10.24 -2.98 -31.49
C SER A 49 9.20 -3.51 -30.50
N VAL A 50 9.37 -3.23 -29.20
CA VAL A 50 8.56 -3.82 -28.12
C VAL A 50 7.80 -2.74 -27.34
N GLY A 51 8.25 -1.48 -27.42
CA GLY A 51 7.69 -0.37 -26.64
C GLY A 51 8.45 -0.17 -25.34
N VAL A 52 7.74 0.25 -24.29
CA VAL A 52 8.33 0.51 -22.97
C VAL A 52 8.40 -0.78 -22.16
N SER A 53 9.57 -1.10 -21.61
CA SER A 53 9.81 -2.24 -20.73
C SER A 53 10.53 -1.79 -19.46
N SER A 54 10.43 -2.56 -18.38
CA SER A 54 11.25 -2.36 -17.18
C SER A 54 12.49 -3.26 -17.23
N ASP A 55 13.67 -2.69 -17.04
CA ASP A 55 14.94 -3.43 -16.97
C ASP A 55 15.44 -3.58 -15.52
N VAL A 56 15.08 -2.67 -14.62
CA VAL A 56 15.46 -2.72 -13.19
C VAL A 56 14.22 -2.57 -12.31
N ASN A 57 14.09 -3.45 -11.32
CA ASN A 57 13.12 -3.32 -10.22
C ASN A 57 13.87 -3.20 -8.89
N ILE A 58 13.80 -2.03 -8.26
CA ILE A 58 14.63 -1.69 -7.09
C ILE A 58 14.40 -2.66 -5.92
N ARG A 59 13.14 -3.05 -5.67
CA ARG A 59 12.84 -4.03 -4.61
C ARG A 59 13.44 -5.39 -4.92
N GLN A 60 13.30 -5.84 -6.17
CA GLN A 60 13.82 -7.14 -6.59
C GLN A 60 15.35 -7.17 -6.46
N GLU A 61 16.04 -6.13 -6.92
CA GLU A 61 17.49 -5.99 -6.81
C GLU A 61 17.97 -6.06 -5.35
N LEU A 62 17.29 -5.36 -4.43
CA LEU A 62 17.61 -5.42 -2.99
C LEU A 62 17.47 -6.85 -2.42
N LEU A 63 16.42 -7.57 -2.80
CA LEU A 63 16.16 -8.92 -2.30
C LEU A 63 17.15 -9.95 -2.88
N GLU A 64 17.46 -9.85 -4.17
CA GLU A 64 18.40 -10.74 -4.84
C GLU A 64 19.83 -10.56 -4.31
N ASN A 65 20.23 -9.32 -4.06
CA ASN A 65 21.56 -8.97 -3.56
C ASN A 65 21.68 -8.96 -2.03
N LYS A 66 20.67 -9.47 -1.30
CA LYS A 66 20.67 -9.61 0.17
C LYS A 66 20.79 -8.29 0.94
N PHE A 67 20.41 -7.18 0.32
CA PHE A 67 20.29 -5.86 0.95
C PHE A 67 18.89 -5.59 1.50
N GLY A 68 17.94 -6.51 1.31
CA GLY A 68 16.62 -6.45 1.89
C GLY A 68 16.07 -7.83 2.23
N THR A 69 15.06 -7.86 3.09
CA THR A 69 14.32 -9.08 3.42
C THR A 69 12.89 -9.00 2.87
N PRO A 70 12.30 -10.13 2.43
CA PRO A 70 10.91 -10.14 2.00
C PRO A 70 10.00 -9.73 3.16
N ASN A 71 9.30 -8.60 2.98
CA ASN A 71 8.25 -8.17 3.89
C ASN A 71 6.92 -8.18 3.10
N PRO A 72 6.12 -9.26 3.16
CA PRO A 72 4.83 -9.30 2.45
C PRO A 72 3.83 -8.29 3.02
N ASN A 73 3.90 -8.01 4.32
CA ASN A 73 2.96 -7.14 5.03
C ASN A 73 3.40 -5.68 5.07
N HIS A 74 4.39 -5.27 4.26
CA HIS A 74 4.91 -3.91 4.27
C HIS A 74 3.84 -2.85 3.96
N VAL A 75 2.92 -3.09 3.01
CA VAL A 75 1.82 -2.16 2.69
C VAL A 75 0.77 -2.13 3.82
N PRO A 76 0.23 -3.28 4.31
CA PRO A 76 -0.64 -3.28 5.48
C PRO A 76 -0.06 -2.53 6.67
N LYS A 77 1.18 -2.87 7.08
CA LYS A 77 1.86 -2.23 8.21
C LYS A 77 2.08 -0.74 8.02
N LEU A 78 2.41 -0.32 6.79
CA LEU A 78 2.57 1.10 6.46
C LEU A 78 1.28 1.86 6.78
N TYR A 79 0.14 1.36 6.31
CA TYR A 79 -1.16 1.99 6.54
C TYR A 79 -1.66 1.87 7.97
N GLU A 80 -1.39 0.76 8.67
CA GLU A 80 -1.66 0.66 10.11
C GLU A 80 -0.97 1.79 10.90
N LEU A 81 0.28 2.12 10.56
CA LEU A 81 1.02 3.23 11.19
C LEU A 81 0.38 4.60 10.93
N PHE A 82 -0.33 4.77 9.82
CA PHE A 82 -1.01 6.01 9.44
C PHE A 82 -2.53 5.95 9.62
N ARG A 83 -3.07 4.91 10.29
CA ARG A 83 -4.50 4.73 10.49
C ARG A 83 -5.08 5.95 11.22
N GLY A 84 -6.17 6.50 10.67
CA GLY A 84 -6.84 7.70 11.19
C GLY A 84 -6.17 9.03 10.82
N ASN A 85 -4.97 9.01 10.24
CA ASN A 85 -4.24 10.22 9.80
C ASN A 85 -4.25 10.40 8.28
N THR A 86 -4.60 9.34 7.54
CA THR A 86 -4.73 9.36 6.07
C THR A 86 -5.89 8.49 5.64
N GLU A 87 -6.56 8.89 4.56
CA GLU A 87 -7.47 8.00 3.85
C GLU A 87 -6.68 6.93 3.10
N ILE A 88 -7.22 5.72 3.08
CA ILE A 88 -6.66 4.60 2.32
C ILE A 88 -7.47 4.48 1.03
N PRO A 89 -6.84 4.52 -0.16
CA PRO A 89 -7.56 4.32 -1.43
C PRO A 89 -8.30 2.98 -1.45
N GLU A 90 -9.56 2.98 -1.87
CA GLU A 90 -10.44 1.80 -1.89
C GLU A 90 -9.84 0.59 -2.64
N LYS A 91 -9.12 0.86 -3.74
CA LYS A 91 -8.41 -0.19 -4.50
C LYS A 91 -7.31 -0.87 -3.68
N LEU A 92 -6.67 -0.14 -2.77
CA LEU A 92 -5.67 -0.69 -1.86
C LEU A 92 -6.33 -1.39 -0.67
N MET A 93 -7.46 -0.87 -0.18
CA MET A 93 -8.28 -1.53 0.84
C MET A 93 -8.68 -2.94 0.40
N SER A 94 -9.28 -3.06 -0.78
CA SER A 94 -9.69 -4.37 -1.33
C SER A 94 -8.53 -5.32 -1.65
N GLN A 95 -7.33 -4.79 -1.94
CA GLN A 95 -6.17 -5.58 -2.31
C GLN A 95 -5.36 -6.07 -1.11
N TYR A 96 -5.24 -5.25 -0.06
CA TYR A 96 -4.31 -5.48 1.05
C TYR A 96 -4.98 -5.67 2.40
N PHE A 97 -6.26 -5.35 2.52
CA PHE A 97 -7.01 -5.41 3.76
C PHE A 97 -8.25 -6.29 3.59
N ASP A 98 -8.72 -6.85 4.69
CA ASP A 98 -10.06 -7.38 4.72
C ASP A 98 -11.01 -6.18 4.73
N TYR A 99 -11.51 -5.83 3.55
CA TYR A 99 -12.39 -4.68 3.34
C TYR A 99 -13.60 -4.70 4.29
N ALA A 100 -14.12 -5.88 4.62
CA ALA A 100 -15.23 -6.02 5.54
C ALA A 100 -14.84 -5.64 6.98
N LEU A 101 -13.66 -6.08 7.44
CA LEU A 101 -13.14 -5.78 8.77
C LEU A 101 -12.81 -4.29 8.95
N GLU A 102 -12.26 -3.64 7.93
CA GLU A 102 -11.94 -2.21 7.99
C GLU A 102 -13.17 -1.30 7.88
N MET A 103 -14.19 -1.72 7.13
CA MET A 103 -15.50 -1.07 7.19
C MET A 103 -16.05 -1.13 8.61
N GLU A 104 -15.99 -2.29 9.28
CA GLU A 104 -16.47 -2.45 10.66
C GLU A 104 -15.79 -1.49 11.64
N LEU A 105 -14.49 -1.23 11.47
CA LEU A 105 -13.70 -0.34 12.33
C LEU A 105 -13.98 1.16 12.13
N THR A 106 -14.57 1.55 11.00
CA THR A 106 -14.84 2.96 10.65
C THR A 106 -16.32 3.33 10.78
N GLN A 107 -17.13 2.41 11.30
CA GLN A 107 -18.57 2.55 11.38
C GLN A 107 -19.05 2.62 12.83
N GLU A 108 -20.17 3.29 13.01
CA GLU A 108 -20.89 3.30 14.28
C GLU A 108 -22.09 2.36 14.18
N THR A 109 -22.24 1.48 15.16
CA THR A 109 -23.45 0.68 15.31
C THR A 109 -24.60 1.62 15.65
N LEU A 110 -25.66 1.59 14.84
CA LEU A 110 -26.90 2.29 15.17
C LEU A 110 -27.43 1.78 16.50
N ILE A 111 -27.68 2.70 17.43
CA ILE A 111 -28.30 2.39 18.71
C ILE A 111 -29.75 2.00 18.45
N GLU A 112 -30.17 0.89 19.05
CA GLU A 112 -31.57 0.45 18.99
C GLU A 112 -32.49 1.54 19.54
N CYS A 113 -33.39 2.04 18.70
CA CYS A 113 -34.37 3.04 19.07
C CYS A 113 -35.64 2.88 18.23
N ASP A 114 -36.77 3.37 18.73
CA ASP A 114 -38.08 3.34 18.04
C ASP A 114 -38.18 4.34 16.87
N ARG A 115 -37.06 4.71 16.25
CA ARG A 115 -37.01 5.68 15.14
C ARG A 115 -36.52 5.00 13.88
N PHE A 116 -37.26 5.21 12.80
CA PHE A 116 -36.81 4.81 11.48
C PHE A 116 -35.83 5.84 10.92
N HIS A 117 -34.75 5.34 10.33
CA HIS A 117 -33.79 6.16 9.60
C HIS A 117 -33.91 5.86 8.10
N GLU A 118 -34.02 6.92 7.30
CA GLU A 118 -33.84 6.80 5.86
C GLU A 118 -32.35 6.61 5.58
N VAL A 119 -32.02 5.52 4.90
CA VAL A 119 -30.63 5.11 4.65
C VAL A 119 -30.51 4.55 3.25
N SER A 120 -29.33 4.65 2.65
CA SER A 120 -28.98 3.92 1.43
C SER A 120 -28.11 2.71 1.77
N LEU A 121 -28.40 1.56 1.15
CA LEU A 121 -27.61 0.35 1.34
C LEU A 121 -26.20 0.55 0.76
N ALA A 122 -25.17 0.33 1.57
CA ALA A 122 -23.78 0.39 1.14
C ALA A 122 -23.24 -1.00 0.79
N ALA A 123 -23.44 -2.00 1.67
CA ALA A 123 -22.99 -3.36 1.44
C ALA A 123 -23.81 -4.39 2.23
N VAL A 124 -23.86 -5.64 1.74
CA VAL A 124 -24.45 -6.80 2.44
C VAL A 124 -23.36 -7.84 2.65
N ILE A 125 -23.05 -8.14 3.91
CA ILE A 125 -21.96 -9.06 4.27
C ILE A 125 -22.51 -10.47 4.52
N SER A 126 -23.62 -10.56 5.25
CA SER A 126 -24.32 -11.80 5.54
C SER A 126 -25.81 -11.53 5.80
N PRO A 127 -26.66 -12.57 5.93
CA PRO A 127 -28.08 -12.36 6.25
C PRO A 127 -28.34 -11.58 7.55
N GLY A 128 -27.38 -11.53 8.48
CA GLY A 128 -27.49 -10.80 9.75
C GLY A 128 -26.66 -9.51 9.83
N LEU A 129 -25.92 -9.15 8.78
CA LEU A 129 -25.02 -7.99 8.80
C LEU A 129 -25.00 -7.25 7.46
N LEU A 130 -25.34 -5.97 7.53
CA LEU A 130 -25.33 -5.05 6.41
C LEU A 130 -24.81 -3.68 6.87
N TYR A 131 -24.23 -2.95 5.93
CA TYR A 131 -23.73 -1.59 6.12
C TYR A 131 -24.58 -0.61 5.32
N VAL A 132 -24.87 0.54 5.93
CA VAL A 132 -25.74 1.57 5.35
C VAL A 132 -25.12 2.95 5.50
N HIS A 133 -25.39 3.85 4.56
CA HIS A 133 -25.11 5.28 4.71
C HIS A 133 -26.38 6.00 5.15
N LYS A 134 -26.25 6.79 6.21
CA LYS A 134 -27.29 7.68 6.69
C LYS A 134 -27.19 9.01 5.92
N TRP A 135 -28.33 9.51 5.45
CA TRP A 135 -28.43 10.84 4.86
C TRP A 135 -28.27 11.94 5.91
#